data_AF-A0A0C4YE59-F1
#
_entry.id   AF-A0A0C4YE59-F1
#
_cell.length_a   1.000
_cell.length_b   1.000
_cell.length_c   1.000
_cell.angle_alpha   90.00
_cell.angle_beta   90.00
_cell.angle_gamma   90.00
#
_symmetry.space_group_name_H-M   'P 1'
#
loop_
_entity.id
_entity.type
_entity.pdbx_description
1 polymer ?
#
loop_
_entity_poly.entity_id
_entity_poly.type
_entity_poly.pdbx_seq_one_letter_code
_entity_poly.pdbx_strand_id
1 'polypeptide(L)'
;MFLVAFCGNGDFAIAILAWMRGGDRPDPAHFDVDKTSTCAVVIDERGGVWQLSGALSYGCRMRERIFAQGAGHEFAWGALEAGATARQAVLIAAKRSDYAALGVDSVRF
;
A
#
# COMPACT_ATOMS: atom_id res chain seq x y z
N MET A 1 5.81 -16.73 -2.14
CA MET A 1 6.15 -15.36 -2.57
C MET A 1 4.95 -14.45 -2.32
N PHE A 2 5.14 -13.22 -1.83
CA PHE A 2 4.06 -12.24 -1.66
C PHE A 2 4.43 -10.94 -2.39
N LEU A 3 3.44 -10.09 -2.68
CA LEU A 3 3.69 -8.69 -3.01
C LEU A 3 3.30 -7.81 -1.85
N VAL A 4 4.03 -6.71 -1.67
CA VAL A 4 3.69 -5.68 -0.71
C VAL A 4 3.93 -4.31 -1.33
N ALA A 5 2.98 -3.41 -1.15
CA ALA A 5 3.10 -2.00 -1.47
C ALA A 5 2.95 -1.20 -0.17
N PHE A 6 3.83 -0.22 0.05
CA PHE A 6 3.85 0.59 1.26
C PHE A 6 3.35 2.00 1.00
N CYS A 7 2.78 2.62 2.03
CA CYS A 7 2.45 4.04 2.05
C CYS A 7 2.82 4.66 3.40
N GLY A 8 3.37 5.87 3.38
CA GLY A 8 3.81 6.58 4.59
C GLY A 8 5.34 6.63 4.73
N ASN A 9 5.84 6.42 5.94
CA ASN A 9 7.26 6.56 6.28
C ASN A 9 8.14 5.50 5.55
N GLY A 10 9.13 5.96 4.78
CA GLY A 10 10.02 5.11 3.98
C GLY A 10 10.96 4.23 4.82
N ASP A 11 11.52 4.76 5.91
CA ASP A 11 12.40 3.99 6.81
C ASP A 11 11.61 2.85 7.48
N PHE A 12 10.36 3.14 7.86
CA PHE A 12 9.48 2.13 8.41
C PHE A 12 9.12 1.05 7.38
N ALA A 13 8.86 1.44 6.13
CA ALA A 13 8.61 0.50 5.03
C ALA A 13 9.79 -0.46 4.81
N ILE A 14 11.03 0.05 4.83
CA ILE A 14 12.24 -0.78 4.72
C ILE A 14 12.34 -1.76 5.89
N ALA A 15 12.10 -1.30 7.13
CA ALA A 15 12.13 -2.16 8.31
C ALA A 15 11.05 -3.25 8.29
N ILE A 16 9.83 -2.92 7.85
CA ILE A 16 8.76 -3.90 7.66
C ILE A 16 9.14 -4.93 6.59
N LEU A 17 9.70 -4.48 5.46
CA LEU A 17 10.12 -5.40 4.40
C LEU A 17 11.19 -6.38 4.88
N ALA A 18 12.14 -5.92 5.71
CA ALA A 18 13.14 -6.78 6.34
C ALA A 18 12.50 -7.81 7.29
N TRP A 19 11.56 -7.38 8.13
CA TRP A 19 10.78 -8.28 8.99
C TRP A 19 10.01 -9.34 8.19
N MET A 20 9.29 -8.93 7.14
CA MET A 20 8.54 -9.86 6.29
C MET A 20 9.44 -10.87 5.54
N ARG A 21 10.75 -10.59 5.43
CA ARG A 21 11.76 -11.50 4.89
C ARG A 21 12.40 -12.41 5.94
N GLY A 22 11.90 -12.39 7.19
CA GLY A 22 12.39 -13.22 8.29
C GLY A 22 13.33 -12.52 9.26
N GLY A 23 13.51 -11.19 9.15
CA GLY A 23 14.20 -10.39 10.16
C GLY A 23 13.37 -10.10 11.40
N ASP A 24 13.88 -9.21 12.26
CA ASP A 24 13.20 -8.81 13.49
C ASP A 24 12.01 -7.88 13.22
N ARG A 25 10.94 -8.01 14.01
CA ARG A 25 9.77 -7.14 13.93
C ARG A 25 10.15 -5.72 14.41
N PRO A 26 9.96 -4.67 13.59
CA PRO A 26 10.26 -3.31 14.01
C PRO A 26 9.32 -2.85 15.11
N ASP A 27 9.82 -2.00 16.01
CA ASP A 27 8.96 -1.26 16.94
C ASP A 27 8.46 0.02 16.27
N PRO A 28 7.14 0.17 16.02
CA PRO A 28 6.59 1.38 15.41
C PRO A 28 6.89 2.67 16.20
N ALA A 29 7.18 2.57 17.50
CA ALA A 29 7.52 3.73 18.33
C ALA A 29 8.80 4.46 17.86
N HIS A 30 9.70 3.77 17.15
CA HIS A 30 10.93 4.37 16.62
C HIS A 30 10.72 5.18 15.33
N PHE A 31 9.54 5.13 14.71
CA PHE A 31 9.28 5.70 13.38
C PHE A 31 8.23 6.83 13.38
N ASP A 32 7.70 7.18 14.56
CA ASP A 32 6.66 8.21 14.74
C ASP A 32 5.46 8.04 13.80
N VAL A 33 4.99 6.80 13.65
CA VAL A 33 3.87 6.46 12.77
C VAL A 33 2.55 6.34 13.54
N ASP A 34 1.46 6.73 12.89
CA ASP A 34 0.13 6.45 13.39
C ASP A 34 -0.15 4.95 13.31
N LYS A 35 -0.28 4.31 14.47
CA LYS A 35 -0.52 2.88 14.63
C LYS A 35 -1.86 2.41 14.07
N THR A 36 -2.82 3.32 13.91
CA THR A 36 -4.17 3.02 13.39
C THR A 36 -4.24 3.15 11.87
N SER A 37 -3.33 3.93 11.27
CA SER A 37 -3.24 4.11 9.83
C SER A 37 -2.80 2.83 9.13
N THR A 38 -3.22 2.64 7.88
CA THR A 38 -2.69 1.56 7.04
C THR A 38 -1.33 1.98 6.49
N CYS A 39 -0.31 1.14 6.69
CA CYS A 39 1.05 1.37 6.20
C CYS A 39 1.43 0.49 5.00
N ALA A 40 0.69 -0.59 4.74
CA ALA A 40 0.93 -1.44 3.57
C ALA A 40 -0.32 -2.18 3.07
N VAL A 41 -0.31 -2.54 1.80
CA VAL A 41 -1.21 -3.53 1.18
C VAL A 41 -0.39 -4.74 0.78
N VAL A 42 -0.81 -5.93 1.21
CA VAL A 42 -0.12 -7.21 1.00
C VAL A 42 -0.99 -8.13 0.15
N ILE A 43 -0.41 -8.72 -0.89
CA ILE A 43 -1.02 -9.81 -1.66
C ILE A 43 -0.28 -11.11 -1.32
N ASP A 44 -0.99 -12.04 -0.70
CA ASP A 44 -0.45 -13.35 -0.31
C ASP A 44 -0.37 -14.33 -1.50
N GLU A 45 0.27 -15.48 -1.27
CA GLU A 45 0.45 -16.56 -2.25
C GLU A 45 -0.85 -17.14 -2.80
N ARG A 46 -1.97 -16.97 -2.09
CA ARG A 46 -3.31 -17.44 -2.47
C ARG A 46 -4.14 -16.34 -3.13
N GLY A 47 -3.53 -15.18 -3.42
CA GLY A 47 -4.21 -14.02 -3.98
C GLY A 47 -5.11 -13.27 -2.98
N GLY A 48 -4.96 -13.54 -1.68
CA GLY A 48 -5.61 -12.76 -0.63
C GLY A 48 -5.00 -11.37 -0.53
N VAL A 49 -5.85 -10.34 -0.49
CA VAL A 49 -5.42 -8.95 -0.32
C VAL A 49 -5.69 -8.51 1.12
N TRP A 50 -4.69 -7.93 1.75
CA TRP A 50 -4.70 -7.56 3.17
C TRP A 50 -4.15 -6.16 3.37
N GLN A 51 -4.70 -5.42 4.35
CA GLN A 51 -4.09 -4.21 4.86
C GLN A 51 -3.21 -4.55 6.07
N LEU A 52 -2.07 -3.89 6.19
CA LEU A 52 -1.23 -3.89 7.38
C LEU A 52 -1.30 -2.51 8.03
N SER A 53 -1.65 -2.47 9.32
CA SER A 53 -1.67 -1.22 10.09
C SER A 53 -0.27 -0.80 10.55
N GLY A 54 -0.13 0.46 10.97
CA GLY A 54 1.06 0.96 11.64
C GLY A 54 1.39 0.22 12.94
N ALA A 55 0.41 -0.45 13.58
CA ALA A 55 0.62 -1.36 14.71
C ALA A 55 1.21 -2.72 14.30
N LEU A 56 1.45 -2.93 13.00
CA LEU A 56 1.92 -4.19 12.42
C LEU A 56 0.93 -5.35 12.65
N SER A 57 -0.37 -5.03 12.62
CA SER A 57 -1.45 -6.01 12.66
C SER A 57 -2.12 -6.11 11.30
N TYR A 58 -2.30 -7.33 10.79
CA TYR A 58 -3.11 -7.54 9.60
C TYR A 58 -4.57 -7.25 9.90
N GLY A 59 -5.19 -6.44 9.05
CA GLY A 59 -6.63 -6.18 9.08
C GLY A 59 -7.45 -7.35 8.52
N CYS A 60 -8.75 -7.12 8.36
CA CYS A 60 -9.62 -8.05 7.65
C CYS A 60 -9.15 -8.21 6.20
N ARG A 61 -9.34 -9.41 5.64
CA ARG A 61 -9.16 -9.66 4.21
C ARG A 61 -10.06 -8.71 3.43
N MET A 62 -9.48 -7.98 2.48
CA MET A 62 -10.22 -7.07 1.62
C MET A 62 -11.07 -7.88 0.63
N ARG A 63 -12.30 -7.44 0.35
CA ARG A 63 -13.30 -8.22 -0.40
C ARG A 63 -13.68 -7.60 -1.74
N GLU A 64 -13.38 -6.33 -1.89
CA GLU A 64 -13.62 -5.57 -3.10
C GLU A 64 -12.67 -6.04 -4.22
N ARG A 65 -13.04 -5.77 -5.47
CA ARG A 65 -12.21 -6.18 -6.61
C ARG A 65 -11.06 -5.21 -6.87
N ILE A 66 -11.21 -3.96 -6.44
CA ILE A 66 -10.28 -2.87 -6.70
C ILE A 66 -10.02 -2.14 -5.39
N PHE A 67 -8.80 -1.65 -5.26
CA PHE A 67 -8.31 -0.97 -4.07
C PHE A 67 -7.37 0.16 -4.48
N ALA A 68 -7.41 1.25 -3.73
CA ALA A 68 -6.44 2.32 -3.82
C ALA A 68 -6.10 2.78 -2.41
N GLN A 69 -4.82 3.08 -2.16
CA GLN A 69 -4.32 3.51 -0.85
C GLN A 69 -3.21 4.54 -1.02
N GLY A 70 -3.08 5.45 -0.06
CA GLY A 70 -2.11 6.54 -0.09
C GLY A 70 -2.72 7.88 -0.48
N ALA A 71 -1.89 8.90 -0.69
CA ALA A 71 -2.37 10.21 -1.10
C ALA A 71 -2.89 10.18 -2.56
N GLY A 72 -4.04 10.81 -2.81
CA GLY A 72 -4.69 10.79 -4.13
C GLY A 72 -5.39 9.46 -4.47
N HIS A 73 -5.57 8.57 -3.48
CA HIS A 73 -6.25 7.29 -3.69
C HIS A 73 -7.68 7.45 -4.18
N GLU A 74 -8.38 8.53 -3.81
CA GLU A 74 -9.73 8.85 -4.25
C GLU A 74 -9.81 9.06 -5.78
N PHE A 75 -8.79 9.69 -6.37
CA PHE A 75 -8.70 9.85 -7.83
C PHE A 75 -8.39 8.52 -8.51
N ALA A 76 -7.47 7.75 -7.93
CA ALA A 76 -7.13 6.42 -8.43
C ALA A 76 -8.35 5.47 -8.35
N TRP A 77 -9.08 5.49 -7.24
CA TRP A 77 -10.30 4.69 -7.04
C TRP A 77 -11.35 5.05 -8.08
N GLY A 78 -11.67 6.33 -8.24
CA GLY A 78 -12.64 6.76 -9.25
C GLY A 78 -12.23 6.36 -10.67
N ALA A 79 -10.95 6.42 -11.00
CA ALA A 79 -10.44 5.94 -12.29
C ALA A 79 -10.59 4.42 -12.45
N LEU A 80 -10.30 3.64 -11.40
CA LEU A 80 -10.46 2.18 -11.42
C LEU A 80 -11.93 1.78 -11.58
N GLU A 81 -12.85 2.45 -10.89
CA GLU A 81 -14.31 2.27 -11.04
C GLU A 81 -14.76 2.58 -12.47
N ALA A 82 -14.16 3.59 -13.11
CA ALA A 82 -14.40 3.93 -14.51
C ALA A 82 -13.73 2.98 -15.53
N GLY A 83 -13.09 1.89 -15.07
CA GLY A 83 -12.49 0.87 -15.93
C GLY A 83 -11.05 1.14 -16.34
N ALA A 84 -10.36 2.11 -15.72
CA ALA A 84 -8.94 2.32 -15.96
C ALA A 84 -8.10 1.14 -15.44
N THR A 85 -6.96 0.89 -16.09
CA THR A 85 -5.93 -0.01 -15.54
C THR A 85 -5.25 0.62 -14.32
N ALA A 86 -4.63 -0.19 -13.46
CA ALA A 86 -3.88 0.30 -12.29
C ALA A 86 -2.84 1.39 -12.65
N ARG A 87 -2.11 1.21 -13.75
CA ARG A 87 -1.14 2.21 -14.24
C ARG A 87 -1.83 3.52 -14.63
N GLN A 88 -2.96 3.46 -15.34
CA GLN A 88 -3.72 4.66 -15.72
C GLN A 88 -4.29 5.37 -14.50
N ALA A 89 -4.81 4.63 -13.51
CA ALA A 89 -5.35 5.19 -12.28
C ALA A 89 -4.29 5.96 -11.49
N VAL A 90 -3.08 5.41 -11.33
CA VAL A 90 -1.97 6.11 -10.67
C VAL A 90 -1.54 7.35 -11.47
N LEU A 91 -1.47 7.27 -12.80
CA LEU A 91 -1.16 8.43 -13.64
C LEU A 91 -2.23 9.55 -13.53
N ILE A 92 -3.49 9.21 -13.30
CA ILE A 92 -4.55 10.19 -13.04
C ILE A 92 -4.37 10.81 -11.67
N ALA A 93 -4.12 10.00 -10.63
CA ALA A 93 -3.85 10.50 -9.29
C ALA A 93 -2.63 11.45 -9.28
N ALA A 94 -1.55 11.10 -9.99
CA ALA A 94 -0.36 11.93 -10.14
C ALA A 94 -0.62 13.30 -10.78
N LYS A 95 -1.64 13.43 -11.63
CA LYS A 95 -2.02 14.72 -12.23
C LYS A 95 -2.86 15.60 -11.31
N ARG A 96 -3.42 15.04 -10.23
CA ARG A 96 -4.44 15.68 -9.39
C ARG A 96 -4.03 15.86 -7.93
N SER A 97 -3.12 15.03 -7.44
CA SER A 97 -2.60 15.09 -6.07
C SER A 97 -1.17 15.60 -6.06
N ASP A 98 -0.91 16.63 -5.26
CA ASP A 98 0.44 17.18 -5.04
C ASP A 98 1.38 16.18 -4.34
N TYR A 99 0.84 15.08 -3.81
CA TYR A 99 1.56 14.09 -3.01
C TYR A 99 1.77 12.75 -3.74
N ALA A 100 1.44 12.66 -5.04
CA ALA A 100 1.41 11.38 -5.76
C ALA A 100 2.10 11.40 -7.15
N ALA A 101 3.20 12.15 -7.32
CA ALA A 101 3.75 12.47 -8.65
C ALA A 101 5.19 11.99 -8.93
N LEU A 102 5.70 10.97 -8.23
CA LEU A 102 7.11 10.51 -8.35
C LEU A 102 7.36 9.44 -9.43
N GLY A 103 6.38 9.16 -10.29
CA GLY A 103 6.45 8.09 -11.30
C GLY A 103 5.50 6.94 -11.01
N VAL A 104 5.49 5.93 -11.88
CA VAL A 104 4.58 4.78 -11.76
C VAL A 104 5.31 3.48 -12.02
N ASP A 105 5.43 2.67 -10.98
CA ASP A 105 5.82 1.27 -11.06
C ASP A 105 4.58 0.39 -11.10
N SER A 106 4.58 -0.60 -11.98
CA SER A 106 3.50 -1.60 -12.05
C SER A 106 4.08 -2.99 -12.10
N VAL A 107 3.66 -3.83 -11.17
CA VAL A 107 4.05 -5.24 -11.09
C VAL A 107 2.84 -6.13 -11.35
N ARG A 108 3.08 -7.38 -11.74
CA ARG A 108 2.06 -8.42 -11.85
C ARG A 108 2.48 -9.58 -10.95
N PHE A 109 1.51 -10.15 -10.26
CA PHE A 109 1.68 -11.31 -9.39
C PHE A 109 1.25 -12.58 -10.11
#